data_AF-A0A409Y6E4-F1
#
_entry.id   AF-A0A409Y6E4-F1
#
_cell.length_a   1.000
_cell.length_b   1.000
_cell.length_c   1.000
_cell.angle_alpha   90.00
_cell.angle_beta   90.00
_cell.angle_gamma   90.00
#
_symmetry.space_group_name_H-M   'P 1'
#
loop_
_entity.id
_entity.type
_entity.pdbx_description
1 polymer ?
#
loop_
_entity_poly.entity_id
_entity_poly.type
_entity_poly.pdbx_seq_one_letter_code
_entity_poly.pdbx_strand_id
1 'polypeptide(L)'
;NAKKKSFIVAYFVELGLGHEEASELHLKYYTQYGLALRGLTRHHDVDPLDFDRKCDGALPLEDMIQYDPNLRKLFQDIDRSKVKVWALTNAYRNHAERVLRILKLDDLVDGLVYCDYVAKDFVCKPEPEFYRLAMKQAGMTDPKKCYFVDDNRKNVDAAREEGWAHCVHFCERGLEAMEGGRIKEIDDEREPGAVDNDVVGIQTLEELRKIWPEIFKA
;
A
#
# COMPACT_ATOMS: atom_id res chain seq x y z
N ASN A 1 -6.38 9.46 1.31
CA ASN A 1 -7.60 9.92 2.04
C ASN A 1 -7.25 11.06 3.01
N ALA A 2 -7.92 12.22 2.89
CA ALA A 2 -7.66 13.43 3.69
C ALA A 2 -7.81 13.24 5.21
N LYS A 3 -8.74 12.38 5.65
CA LYS A 3 -8.95 12.09 7.08
C LYS A 3 -7.74 11.37 7.68
N LYS A 4 -7.19 10.36 7.00
CA LYS A 4 -5.95 9.70 7.46
C LYS A 4 -4.79 10.70 7.60
N LYS A 5 -4.62 11.58 6.61
CA LYS A 5 -3.60 12.64 6.65
C LYS A 5 -3.76 13.55 7.88
N SER A 6 -4.98 13.92 8.27
CA SER A 6 -5.19 14.81 9.42
C SER A 6 -4.74 14.19 10.74
N PHE A 7 -4.96 12.89 10.95
CA PHE A 7 -4.45 12.20 12.15
C PHE A 7 -2.92 12.16 12.19
N ILE A 8 -2.27 11.91 11.06
CA ILE A 8 -0.80 11.89 10.97
C ILE A 8 -0.23 13.28 11.25
N VAL A 9 -0.78 14.33 10.63
CA VAL A 9 -0.34 15.72 10.89
C VAL A 9 -0.58 16.11 12.36
N ALA A 10 -1.72 15.73 12.95
CA ALA A 10 -2.01 15.97 14.36
C ALA A 10 -0.97 15.28 15.27
N TYR A 11 -0.57 14.05 14.96
CA TYR A 11 0.50 13.36 15.68
C TYR A 11 1.83 14.12 15.62
N PHE A 12 2.21 14.63 14.44
CA PHE A 12 3.44 15.41 14.30
C PHE A 12 3.39 16.71 15.12
N VAL A 13 2.21 17.35 15.21
CA VAL A 13 2.02 18.52 16.07
C VAL A 13 2.13 18.15 17.56
N GLU A 14 1.66 16.98 17.99
CA GLU A 14 1.85 16.49 19.37
C GLU A 14 3.33 16.28 19.72
N LEU A 15 4.20 16.02 18.74
CA LEU A 15 5.65 15.96 18.92
C LEU A 15 6.30 17.36 19.07
N GLY A 16 5.51 18.43 18.99
CA GLY A 16 5.96 19.81 19.15
C GLY A 16 6.28 20.53 17.83
N LEU A 17 5.98 19.92 16.68
CA LEU A 17 6.19 20.54 15.36
C LEU A 17 5.08 21.56 15.05
N GLY A 18 5.44 22.61 14.31
CA GLY A 18 4.44 23.54 13.77
C GLY A 18 3.50 22.84 12.78
N HIS A 19 2.27 23.33 12.59
CA HIS A 19 1.30 22.66 11.70
C HIS A 19 1.76 22.60 10.22
N GLU A 20 2.41 23.67 9.75
CA GLU A 20 3.00 23.74 8.40
C GLU A 20 4.17 22.75 8.29
N GLU A 21 5.10 22.79 9.23
CA GLU A 21 6.24 21.86 9.33
C GLU A 21 5.78 20.39 9.40
N ALA A 22 4.76 20.08 10.19
CA ALA A 22 4.17 18.75 10.30
C ALA A 22 3.62 18.26 8.94
N SER A 23 2.96 19.14 8.20
CA SER A 23 2.42 18.82 6.87
C SER A 23 3.53 18.59 5.85
N GLU A 24 4.58 19.42 5.88
CA GLU A 24 5.77 19.30 5.02
C GLU A 24 6.56 18.03 5.32
N LEU A 25 6.81 17.74 6.59
CA LEU A 25 7.54 16.54 7.02
C LEU A 25 6.76 15.26 6.71
N HIS A 26 5.44 15.26 6.90
CA HIS A 26 4.60 14.13 6.49
C HIS A 26 4.76 13.84 5.00
N LEU A 27 4.66 14.88 4.15
CA LEU A 27 4.85 14.73 2.70
C LEU A 27 6.27 14.24 2.38
N LYS A 28 7.29 14.88 2.94
CA LYS A 28 8.69 14.52 2.75
C LYS A 28 8.95 13.05 3.09
N TYR A 29 8.52 12.60 4.27
CA TYR A 29 8.74 11.23 4.71
C TYR A 29 7.94 10.21 3.91
N TYR A 30 6.71 10.54 3.53
CA TYR A 30 5.92 9.68 2.66
C TYR A 30 6.58 9.53 1.28
N THR A 31 6.96 10.64 0.63
CA THR A 31 7.59 10.63 -0.71
C THR A 31 8.95 9.93 -0.71
N GLN A 32 9.73 10.09 0.36
CA GLN A 32 11.08 9.52 0.47
C GLN A 32 11.07 8.04 0.88
N TYR A 33 10.19 7.64 1.80
CA TYR A 33 10.25 6.31 2.42
C TYR A 33 9.05 5.41 2.09
N GLY A 34 8.02 5.90 1.40
CA GLY A 34 6.77 5.15 1.14
C GLY A 34 5.87 4.97 2.37
N LEU A 35 6.32 5.42 3.54
CA LEU A 35 5.62 5.37 4.82
C LEU A 35 6.14 6.49 5.72
N ALA A 36 5.28 7.46 6.10
CA ALA A 36 5.71 8.60 6.92
C ALA A 36 6.32 8.18 8.28
N LEU A 37 5.80 7.11 8.88
CA LEU A 37 6.33 6.54 10.11
C LEU A 37 7.81 6.14 9.99
N ARG A 38 8.25 5.66 8.82
CA ARG A 38 9.66 5.27 8.60
C ARG A 38 10.61 6.45 8.76
N GLY A 39 10.16 7.65 8.37
CA GLY A 39 10.90 8.89 8.62
C GLY A 39 10.89 9.28 10.09
N LEU A 40 9.74 9.21 10.75
CA LEU A 40 9.62 9.49 12.19
C LEU A 40 10.52 8.59 13.04
N THR A 41 10.54 7.28 12.79
CA THR A 41 11.37 6.34 13.56
C THR A 41 12.86 6.58 13.35
N ARG A 42 13.27 7.11 12.18
CA ARG A 42 14.69 7.38 11.88
C ARG A 42 15.18 8.72 12.43
N HIS A 43 14.30 9.72 12.49
CA HIS A 43 14.71 11.11 12.75
C HIS A 43 14.14 11.70 14.06
N HIS A 44 13.14 11.07 14.69
CA HIS A 44 12.38 11.66 15.81
C HIS A 44 12.14 10.71 17.00
N ASP A 45 12.79 9.55 17.06
CA ASP A 45 12.68 8.56 18.16
C ASP A 45 11.22 8.27 18.59
N VAL A 46 10.35 8.09 17.60
CA VAL A 46 8.92 7.82 17.80
C VAL A 46 8.67 6.34 18.03
N ASP A 47 7.82 6.01 19.01
CA ASP A 47 7.25 4.66 19.18
C ASP A 47 6.27 4.34 18.04
N PRO A 48 6.58 3.35 17.18
CA PRO A 48 5.70 2.90 16.10
C PRO A 48 4.29 2.50 16.55
N LEU A 49 4.15 1.93 17.75
CA LEU A 49 2.87 1.46 18.27
C LEU A 49 2.02 2.62 18.79
N ASP A 50 2.63 3.66 19.38
CA ASP A 50 1.90 4.88 19.74
C ASP A 50 1.38 5.59 18.48
N PHE A 51 2.23 5.70 17.46
CA PHE A 51 1.84 6.26 16.17
C PHE A 51 0.68 5.48 15.53
N ASP A 52 0.76 4.15 15.46
CA ASP A 52 -0.32 3.32 14.91
C ASP A 52 -1.63 3.56 15.67
N ARG A 53 -1.59 3.50 17.00
CA ARG A 53 -2.77 3.70 17.85
C ARG A 53 -3.45 5.04 17.60
N LYS A 54 -2.68 6.12 17.44
CA LYS A 54 -3.21 7.47 17.23
C LYS A 54 -3.53 7.79 15.77
N CYS A 55 -3.00 7.04 14.82
CA CYS A 55 -3.24 7.23 13.39
C CYS A 55 -4.18 6.14 12.86
N ASP A 56 -3.63 5.08 12.29
CA ASP A 56 -4.39 4.04 11.59
C ASP A 56 -5.36 3.28 12.50
N GLY A 57 -5.02 3.13 13.79
CA GLY A 57 -5.86 2.54 14.82
C GLY A 57 -7.05 3.43 15.23
N ALA A 58 -6.87 4.76 15.19
CA ALA A 58 -7.89 5.74 15.59
C ALA A 58 -8.90 6.05 14.47
N LEU A 59 -8.67 5.56 13.25
CA LEU A 59 -9.59 5.79 12.13
C LEU A 59 -10.93 5.07 12.37
N PRO A 60 -12.06 5.76 12.19
CA PRO A 60 -13.39 5.14 12.18
C PRO A 60 -13.62 4.45 10.82
N LEU A 61 -12.88 3.36 10.57
CA LEU A 61 -12.87 2.67 9.28
C LEU A 61 -14.27 2.20 8.88
N GLU A 62 -15.08 1.79 9.85
CA GLU A 62 -16.43 1.28 9.67
C GLU A 62 -17.40 2.33 9.10
N ASP A 63 -17.10 3.62 9.28
CA ASP A 63 -17.83 4.75 8.68
C ASP A 63 -17.22 5.20 7.35
N MET A 64 -15.99 4.79 7.05
CA MET A 64 -15.20 5.26 5.91
C MET A 64 -15.19 4.29 4.74
N ILE A 65 -15.26 2.99 5.02
CA ILE A 65 -15.28 1.92 4.04
C ILE A 65 -16.40 0.95 4.37
N GLN A 66 -16.94 0.33 3.34
CA GLN A 66 -18.05 -0.61 3.44
C GLN A 66 -17.82 -1.78 2.50
N TYR A 67 -18.54 -2.87 2.76
CA TYR A 67 -18.57 -4.03 1.89
C TYR A 67 -18.86 -3.62 0.44
N ASP A 68 -17.99 -4.06 -0.48
CA ASP A 68 -18.18 -3.94 -1.91
C ASP A 68 -18.42 -5.34 -2.51
N PRO A 69 -19.65 -5.65 -2.98
CA PRO A 69 -19.95 -6.95 -3.57
C PRO A 69 -19.20 -7.20 -4.88
N ASN A 70 -18.88 -6.17 -5.65
CA ASN A 70 -18.13 -6.33 -6.90
C ASN A 70 -16.68 -6.69 -6.60
N LEU A 71 -16.05 -6.01 -5.62
CA LEU A 71 -14.70 -6.35 -5.17
C LEU A 71 -14.63 -7.77 -4.61
N ARG A 72 -15.58 -8.18 -3.76
CA ARG A 72 -15.63 -9.56 -3.26
C ARG A 72 -15.80 -10.57 -4.41
N LYS A 73 -16.66 -10.26 -5.39
CA LYS A 73 -16.86 -11.10 -6.57
C LYS A 73 -15.59 -11.23 -7.41
N LEU A 74 -14.84 -10.14 -7.59
CA LEU A 74 -13.53 -10.16 -8.25
C LEU A 74 -12.58 -11.17 -7.59
N PHE A 75 -12.44 -11.12 -6.26
CA PHE A 75 -11.60 -12.06 -5.51
C PHE A 75 -12.11 -13.51 -5.62
N GLN A 76 -13.43 -13.72 -5.59
CA GLN A 76 -14.03 -15.04 -5.76
C GLN A 76 -13.82 -15.63 -7.16
N ASP A 77 -13.63 -14.79 -8.17
CA ASP A 77 -13.40 -15.22 -9.54
C ASP A 77 -11.92 -15.53 -9.84
N ILE A 78 -11.01 -15.21 -8.92
CA ILE A 78 -9.63 -15.67 -8.99
C ILE A 78 -9.61 -17.20 -8.89
N ASP A 79 -8.90 -17.84 -9.80
CA ASP A 79 -8.73 -19.29 -9.81
C ASP A 79 -7.68 -19.71 -8.77
N ARG A 80 -8.18 -20.06 -7.58
CA ARG A 80 -7.39 -20.46 -6.42
C ARG A 80 -6.62 -21.77 -6.62
N SER A 81 -6.92 -22.53 -7.70
CA SER A 81 -6.10 -23.70 -8.08
C SER A 81 -4.79 -23.30 -8.77
N LYS A 82 -4.71 -22.08 -9.30
CA LYS A 82 -3.55 -21.53 -10.01
C LYS A 82 -2.74 -20.57 -9.16
N VAL A 83 -3.40 -19.72 -8.38
CA VAL A 83 -2.74 -18.64 -7.64
C VAL A 83 -3.18 -18.53 -6.19
N LYS A 84 -2.22 -18.14 -5.33
CA LYS A 84 -2.49 -17.64 -3.98
C LYS A 84 -2.69 -16.12 -4.02
N VAL A 85 -3.51 -15.59 -3.12
CA VAL A 85 -3.82 -14.16 -3.00
C VAL A 85 -3.31 -13.71 -1.64
N TRP A 86 -2.38 -12.75 -1.65
CA TRP A 86 -1.76 -12.23 -0.44
C TRP A 86 -1.98 -10.72 -0.36
N ALA A 87 -2.29 -10.22 0.84
CA ALA A 87 -2.33 -8.79 1.10
C ALA A 87 -0.94 -8.30 1.51
N LEU A 88 -0.42 -7.28 0.83
CA LEU A 88 0.89 -6.67 1.10
C LEU A 88 0.71 -5.20 1.44
N THR A 89 1.00 -4.79 2.67
CA THR A 89 0.72 -3.44 3.15
C THR A 89 1.84 -2.83 3.98
N ASN A 90 2.00 -1.51 3.89
CA ASN A 90 2.89 -0.76 4.77
C ASN A 90 2.25 -0.44 6.14
N ALA A 91 0.97 -0.73 6.33
CA ALA A 91 0.28 -0.57 7.61
C ALA A 91 0.63 -1.70 8.59
N TYR A 92 0.28 -1.53 9.87
CA TYR A 92 0.37 -2.60 10.86
C TYR A 92 -0.76 -3.62 10.70
N ARG A 93 -0.55 -4.80 11.27
CA ARG A 93 -1.46 -5.95 11.17
C ARG A 93 -2.91 -5.62 11.52
N ASN A 94 -3.12 -4.90 12.63
CA ASN A 94 -4.47 -4.62 13.14
C ASN A 94 -5.30 -3.80 12.15
N HIS A 95 -4.70 -2.80 11.52
CA HIS A 95 -5.38 -1.98 10.51
C HIS A 95 -5.72 -2.81 9.27
N ALA A 96 -4.77 -3.60 8.77
CA ALA A 96 -4.98 -4.45 7.61
C ALA A 96 -6.09 -5.48 7.82
N GLU A 97 -6.10 -6.17 8.96
CA GLU A 97 -7.16 -7.13 9.30
C GLU A 97 -8.53 -6.47 9.45
N ARG A 98 -8.60 -5.26 10.03
CA ARG A 98 -9.86 -4.49 10.09
C ARG A 98 -10.40 -4.18 8.71
N VAL A 99 -9.56 -3.69 7.80
CA VAL A 99 -9.95 -3.39 6.41
C VAL A 99 -10.47 -4.65 5.71
N LEU A 100 -9.72 -5.77 5.79
CA LEU A 100 -10.13 -7.03 5.18
C LEU A 100 -11.48 -7.53 5.71
N ARG A 101 -11.73 -7.43 7.02
CA ARG A 101 -13.01 -7.82 7.63
C ARG A 101 -14.17 -6.95 7.17
N ILE A 102 -14.00 -5.62 7.11
CA ILE A 102 -15.04 -4.70 6.67
C ILE A 102 -15.40 -4.95 5.19
N LEU A 103 -14.39 -5.16 4.35
CA LEU A 103 -14.58 -5.46 2.93
C LEU A 103 -15.05 -6.91 2.67
N LYS A 104 -15.08 -7.76 3.71
CA LYS A 104 -15.34 -9.20 3.61
C LYS A 104 -14.41 -9.85 2.59
N LEU A 105 -13.11 -9.74 2.81
CA LEU A 105 -12.05 -10.36 2.00
C LEU A 105 -11.12 -11.23 2.84
N ASP A 106 -11.27 -11.24 4.16
CA ASP A 106 -10.42 -11.97 5.10
C ASP A 106 -10.45 -13.50 4.89
N ASP A 107 -11.55 -14.04 4.36
CA ASP A 107 -11.68 -15.45 3.93
C ASP A 107 -11.15 -15.73 2.51
N LEU A 108 -10.81 -14.69 1.74
CA LEU A 108 -10.37 -14.79 0.35
C LEU A 108 -8.87 -14.51 0.18
N VAL A 109 -8.20 -14.05 1.24
CA VAL A 109 -6.75 -13.80 1.28
C VAL A 109 -6.05 -14.93 2.04
N ASP A 110 -5.04 -15.55 1.43
CA ASP A 110 -4.27 -16.66 2.01
C ASP A 110 -3.28 -16.22 3.09
N GLY A 111 -2.86 -14.96 3.06
CA GLY A 111 -1.87 -14.43 3.99
C GLY A 111 -1.68 -12.92 3.89
N LEU A 112 -1.06 -12.37 4.91
CA LEU A 112 -0.86 -10.93 5.09
C LEU A 112 0.61 -10.66 5.41
N VAL A 113 1.26 -9.84 4.57
CA VAL A 113 2.58 -9.26 4.82
C VAL A 113 2.36 -7.81 5.18
N TYR A 114 2.85 -7.40 6.35
CA TYR A 114 2.64 -6.09 6.94
C TYR A 114 3.95 -5.56 7.54
N CYS A 115 4.02 -4.26 7.82
CA CYS A 115 5.12 -3.69 8.58
C CYS A 115 5.00 -4.08 10.05
N ASP A 116 5.85 -4.96 10.56
CA ASP A 116 5.81 -5.37 11.96
C ASP A 116 6.41 -4.29 12.87
N TYR A 117 5.58 -3.37 13.36
CA TYR A 117 5.98 -2.25 14.20
C TYR A 117 6.61 -2.64 15.54
N VAL A 118 6.54 -3.92 15.95
CA VAL A 118 7.26 -4.43 17.13
C VAL A 118 8.73 -4.75 16.80
N ALA A 119 9.02 -5.08 15.53
CA ALA A 119 10.37 -5.33 15.08
C ALA A 119 11.14 -4.01 14.89
N LYS A 120 12.29 -3.86 15.55
CA LYS A 120 13.12 -2.66 15.49
C LYS A 120 13.48 -2.25 14.06
N ASP A 121 13.81 -3.23 13.23
CA ASP A 121 14.21 -3.04 11.83
C ASP A 121 13.16 -3.62 10.89
N PHE A 122 11.87 -3.33 11.16
CA PHE A 122 10.80 -3.73 10.25
C PHE A 122 11.08 -3.24 8.83
N VAL A 123 10.64 -4.02 7.85
CA VAL A 123 10.79 -3.70 6.43
C VAL A 123 9.46 -3.15 5.92
N CYS A 124 9.52 -2.26 4.93
CA CYS A 124 8.35 -1.68 4.29
C CYS A 124 8.58 -1.54 2.78
N LYS A 125 7.53 -1.52 1.97
CA LYS A 125 7.65 -1.12 0.56
C LYS A 125 8.14 0.34 0.48
N PRO A 126 9.05 0.70 -0.44
CA PRO A 126 9.57 -0.09 -1.56
C PRO A 126 10.89 -0.83 -1.27
N GLU A 127 11.24 -1.12 -0.02
CA GLU A 127 12.51 -1.80 0.32
C GLU A 127 12.55 -3.23 -0.27
N PRO A 128 13.63 -3.64 -0.96
CA PRO A 128 13.81 -4.98 -1.52
C PRO A 128 13.49 -6.12 -0.57
N GLU A 129 13.88 -5.95 0.70
CA GLU A 129 13.70 -6.93 1.77
C GLU A 129 12.21 -7.23 2.02
N PHE A 130 11.31 -6.27 1.78
CA PHE A 130 9.87 -6.48 1.93
C PHE A 130 9.32 -7.48 0.90
N TYR A 131 9.74 -7.38 -0.37
CA TYR A 131 9.31 -8.30 -1.42
C TYR A 131 9.89 -9.71 -1.20
N ARG A 132 11.15 -9.79 -0.78
CA ARG A 132 11.79 -11.07 -0.41
C ARG A 132 11.08 -11.71 0.79
N LEU A 133 10.70 -10.91 1.80
CA LEU A 133 9.91 -11.37 2.94
C LEU A 133 8.55 -11.91 2.48
N ALA A 134 7.87 -11.20 1.59
CA ALA A 134 6.58 -11.61 1.06
C ALA A 134 6.66 -12.96 0.32
N MET A 135 7.66 -13.12 -0.56
CA MET A 135 7.91 -14.38 -1.26
C MET A 135 8.20 -15.52 -0.27
N LYS A 136 9.05 -15.27 0.72
CA LYS A 136 9.39 -16.26 1.76
C LYS A 136 8.15 -16.71 2.53
N GLN A 137 7.30 -15.78 2.97
CA GLN A 137 6.06 -16.10 3.71
C GLN A 137 5.04 -16.84 2.83
N ALA A 138 4.95 -16.49 1.55
CA ALA A 138 4.09 -17.17 0.58
C ALA A 138 4.60 -18.56 0.14
N GLY A 139 5.85 -18.91 0.48
CA GLY A 139 6.51 -20.13 0.03
C GLY A 139 6.91 -20.09 -1.44
N MET A 140 7.14 -18.90 -1.98
CA MET A 140 7.51 -18.66 -3.38
C MET A 140 9.01 -18.50 -3.53
N THR A 141 9.59 -19.17 -4.53
CA THR A 141 11.03 -19.09 -4.85
C THR A 141 11.31 -18.46 -6.20
N ASP A 142 10.30 -18.42 -7.09
CA ASP A 142 10.42 -17.87 -8.43
C ASP A 142 9.68 -16.52 -8.51
N PRO A 143 10.40 -15.39 -8.57
CA PRO A 143 9.77 -14.07 -8.61
C PRO A 143 8.98 -13.85 -9.90
N LYS A 144 9.29 -14.59 -10.97
CA LYS A 144 8.56 -14.48 -12.25
C LYS A 144 7.12 -14.97 -12.17
N LYS A 145 6.75 -15.68 -11.09
CA LYS A 145 5.37 -16.12 -10.83
C LYS A 145 4.58 -15.14 -9.96
N CYS A 146 5.19 -14.02 -9.56
CA CYS A 146 4.53 -13.04 -8.70
C CYS A 146 3.74 -12.02 -9.55
N TYR A 147 2.49 -11.82 -9.15
CA TYR A 147 1.57 -10.83 -9.66
C TYR A 147 1.37 -9.75 -8.60
N PHE A 148 1.52 -8.48 -8.98
CA PHE A 148 1.49 -7.38 -8.02
C PHE A 148 0.78 -6.15 -8.56
N VAL A 149 -0.11 -5.62 -7.74
CA VAL A 149 -0.85 -4.39 -8.00
C VAL A 149 -0.70 -3.50 -6.78
N ASP A 150 -0.35 -2.24 -7.01
CA ASP A 150 -0.17 -1.23 -5.97
C ASP A 150 -0.49 0.15 -6.56
N ASP A 151 -0.99 1.06 -5.75
CA ASP A 151 -1.32 2.44 -6.13
C ASP A 151 -0.08 3.35 -6.13
N ASN A 152 0.97 2.97 -5.41
CA ASN A 152 2.21 3.71 -5.39
C ASN A 152 3.20 3.17 -6.44
N ARG A 153 3.49 3.99 -7.46
CA ARG A 153 4.39 3.63 -8.55
C ARG A 153 5.78 3.17 -8.08
N LYS A 154 6.33 3.79 -7.03
CA LYS A 154 7.65 3.38 -6.47
C LYS A 154 7.63 1.95 -5.93
N ASN A 155 6.49 1.52 -5.36
CA ASN A 155 6.33 0.13 -4.91
C ASN A 155 6.25 -0.83 -6.11
N VAL A 156 5.61 -0.42 -7.20
CA VAL A 156 5.50 -1.24 -8.42
C VAL A 156 6.87 -1.41 -9.07
N ASP A 157 7.64 -0.32 -9.19
CA ASP A 157 8.98 -0.34 -9.78
C ASP A 157 9.95 -1.18 -8.94
N ALA A 158 9.92 -1.06 -7.60
CA ALA A 158 10.77 -1.90 -6.74
C ALA A 158 10.42 -3.39 -6.81
N ALA A 159 9.14 -3.76 -6.96
CA ALA A 159 8.76 -5.15 -7.19
C ALA A 159 9.37 -5.69 -8.50
N ARG A 160 9.36 -4.86 -9.56
CA ARG A 160 9.98 -5.19 -10.86
C ARG A 160 11.48 -5.37 -10.75
N GLU A 161 12.16 -4.50 -10.00
CA GLU A 161 13.60 -4.60 -9.71
C GLU A 161 13.95 -5.88 -8.96
N GLU A 162 13.07 -6.34 -8.06
CA GLU A 162 13.16 -7.65 -7.40
C GLU A 162 12.74 -8.83 -8.29
N GLY A 163 12.49 -8.58 -9.58
CA GLY A 163 12.24 -9.60 -10.60
C GLY A 163 10.79 -10.08 -10.69
N TRP A 164 9.83 -9.40 -10.05
CA TRP A 164 8.42 -9.77 -10.15
C TRP A 164 7.92 -9.47 -11.57
N ALA A 165 7.52 -10.51 -12.29
CA ALA A 165 7.30 -10.38 -13.74
C ALA A 165 5.99 -9.68 -14.11
N HIS A 166 4.96 -9.78 -13.27
CA HIS A 166 3.62 -9.27 -13.57
C HIS A 166 3.27 -8.14 -12.59
N CYS A 167 3.55 -6.90 -12.96
CA CYS A 167 3.25 -5.75 -12.11
C CYS A 167 2.38 -4.73 -12.85
N VAL A 168 1.36 -4.23 -12.14
CA VAL A 168 0.39 -3.25 -12.64
C VAL A 168 0.32 -2.09 -11.64
N HIS A 169 0.29 -0.86 -12.16
CA HIS A 169 0.09 0.33 -11.34
C HIS A 169 -1.39 0.68 -11.29
N PHE A 170 -1.96 0.75 -10.09
CA PHE A 170 -3.33 1.22 -9.89
C PHE A 170 -3.34 2.76 -9.86
N CYS A 171 -3.74 3.38 -10.95
CA CYS A 171 -3.82 4.82 -11.11
C CYS A 171 -5.20 5.31 -10.64
N GLU A 172 -5.27 5.99 -9.51
CA GLU A 172 -6.49 6.61 -8.98
C GLU A 172 -7.02 7.82 -9.80
N ARG A 173 -6.76 7.91 -11.11
CA ARG A 173 -7.22 9.03 -11.95
C ARG A 173 -8.74 9.23 -11.80
N GLY A 174 -9.14 10.38 -11.26
CA GLY A 174 -10.54 10.77 -11.06
C GLY A 174 -11.07 10.61 -9.63
N LEU A 175 -10.31 9.98 -8.72
CA LEU A 175 -10.52 10.11 -7.28
C LEU A 175 -9.54 11.19 -6.81
N GLU A 176 -10.03 12.34 -6.38
CA GLU A 176 -9.20 13.48 -5.97
C GLU A 176 -8.18 13.06 -4.89
N ALA A 177 -6.96 12.75 -5.30
CA ALA A 177 -5.85 12.53 -4.38
C ALA A 177 -5.35 13.89 -3.90
N MET A 178 -5.80 14.31 -2.71
CA MET A 178 -5.21 15.46 -2.02
C MET A 178 -3.78 15.13 -1.55
N GLU A 179 -2.78 15.41 -2.37
CA GLU A 179 -1.40 15.57 -1.90
C GLU A 179 -1.20 16.98 -1.34
N GLY A 180 -0.67 17.09 -0.12
CA GLY A 180 -0.14 18.38 0.37
C GLY A 180 -1.13 19.56 0.50
N GLY A 181 -2.44 19.39 0.27
CA GLY A 181 -3.38 20.52 0.24
C GLY A 181 -3.34 21.34 -1.06
N ARG A 182 -2.73 20.80 -2.12
CA ARG A 182 -2.82 21.34 -3.49
C ARG A 182 -3.47 20.28 -4.37
N ILE A 183 -4.49 20.69 -5.14
CA ILE A 183 -4.96 19.87 -6.26
C ILE A 183 -3.82 19.88 -7.28
N LYS A 184 -3.05 18.80 -7.32
CA LYS A 184 -2.25 18.48 -8.49
C LYS A 184 -3.10 17.52 -9.31
N GLU A 185 -3.30 17.83 -10.58
CA GLU A 185 -3.49 16.75 -11.54
C GLU A 185 -2.26 15.85 -11.36
N ILE A 186 -2.45 14.55 -11.13
CA ILE A 186 -1.36 13.59 -11.27
C ILE A 186 -1.10 13.56 -12.77
N ASP A 187 -0.40 14.60 -13.23
CA ASP A 187 0.17 14.68 -14.54
C ASP A 187 1.22 13.57 -14.59
N ASP A 188 1.32 12.88 -15.72
CA ASP A 188 2.34 11.86 -15.99
C ASP A 188 3.76 12.48 -16.04
N GLU A 189 4.02 13.58 -15.32
CA GLU A 189 5.29 14.25 -15.21
C GLU A 189 6.25 13.38 -14.40
N ARG A 190 6.89 12.49 -15.16
CA ARG A 190 8.01 11.62 -14.82
C ARG A 190 8.99 12.35 -13.92
N GLU A 191 9.29 11.80 -12.75
CA GLU A 191 10.49 12.21 -12.02
C GLU A 191 11.71 11.91 -12.92
N PRO A 192 12.66 12.86 -13.08
CA PRO A 192 13.85 12.64 -13.90
C PRO A 192 14.64 11.43 -13.38
N GLY A 193 14.63 10.32 -14.13
CA GLY A 193 15.32 9.08 -13.78
C GLY A 193 14.43 7.84 -13.63
N ALA A 194 13.10 7.96 -13.75
CA ALA A 194 12.22 6.79 -13.80
C ALA A 194 12.57 5.89 -15.01
N VAL A 195 12.84 4.61 -14.74
CA VAL A 195 13.14 3.61 -15.78
C VAL A 195 11.90 3.42 -16.66
N ASP A 196 12.07 3.59 -17.96
CA ASP A 196 11.03 3.35 -18.96
C ASP A 196 10.66 1.86 -18.94
N ASN A 197 9.60 1.53 -18.21
CA ASN A 197 9.14 0.17 -17.98
C ASN A 197 7.69 0.04 -18.47
N ASP A 198 7.40 -1.04 -19.20
CA ASP A 198 6.09 -1.45 -19.74
C ASP A 198 5.00 -1.74 -18.68
N VAL A 199 5.05 -1.06 -17.52
CA VAL A 199 4.08 -1.21 -16.43
C VAL A 199 2.73 -0.64 -16.90
N VAL A 200 1.74 -1.52 -16.97
CA VAL A 200 0.37 -1.15 -17.35
C VAL A 200 -0.28 -0.41 -16.18
N GLY A 201 -0.88 0.75 -16.46
CA GLY A 201 -1.73 1.47 -15.54
C GLY A 201 -3.19 1.01 -15.66
N ILE A 202 -3.88 0.80 -14.54
CA ILE A 202 -5.33 0.53 -14.48
C ILE A 202 -6.03 1.56 -13.61
N GLN A 203 -7.33 1.78 -13.82
CA GLN A 203 -8.15 2.66 -12.98
C GLN A 203 -9.11 1.87 -12.08
N THR A 204 -9.40 0.62 -12.45
CA THR A 204 -10.27 -0.27 -11.70
C THR A 204 -9.65 -1.66 -11.60
N LEU A 205 -9.87 -2.36 -10.48
CA LEU A 205 -9.36 -3.73 -10.31
C LEU A 205 -10.02 -4.74 -11.26
N GLU A 206 -11.19 -4.42 -11.84
CA GLU A 206 -11.84 -5.26 -12.86
C GLU A 206 -11.01 -5.38 -14.15
N GLU A 207 -10.16 -4.40 -14.45
CA GLU A 207 -9.27 -4.46 -15.62
C GLU A 207 -8.22 -5.58 -15.50
N LEU A 208 -7.94 -6.07 -14.29
CA LEU A 208 -7.08 -7.23 -14.09
C LEU A 208 -7.57 -8.47 -14.83
N ARG A 209 -8.89 -8.60 -15.06
CA ARG A 209 -9.44 -9.73 -15.85
C ARG A 209 -8.98 -9.71 -17.30
N LYS A 210 -8.67 -8.53 -17.84
CA LYS A 210 -8.17 -8.37 -19.21
C LYS A 210 -6.65 -8.48 -19.28
N ILE A 211 -5.96 -8.02 -18.24
CA ILE A 211 -4.49 -7.96 -18.19
C ILE A 211 -3.90 -9.31 -17.77
N TRP A 212 -4.55 -10.00 -16.83
CA TRP A 212 -4.15 -11.31 -16.31
C TRP A 212 -5.30 -12.33 -16.45
N PRO A 213 -5.87 -12.55 -17.64
CA PRO A 213 -7.00 -13.47 -17.82
C PRO A 213 -6.68 -14.89 -17.32
N GLU A 214 -5.42 -15.29 -17.35
CA GLU A 214 -4.96 -16.62 -16.95
C GLU A 214 -5.16 -16.95 -15.47
N ILE A 215 -5.21 -15.93 -14.59
CA ILE A 215 -5.37 -16.13 -13.14
C ILE A 215 -6.85 -16.15 -12.71
N PHE A 216 -7.78 -15.81 -13.59
CA PHE A 216 -9.21 -15.88 -13.34
C PHE A 216 -9.80 -17.21 -13.81
N LYS A 217 -10.96 -17.56 -13.26
CA LYS A 217 -11.77 -18.68 -13.73
C LYS A 217 -12.29 -18.38 -15.13
N ALA A 218 -12.30 -19.42 -15.98
CA ALA A 218 -12.85 -19.37 -17.34
C ALA A 218 -14.37 -19.17 -17.33
#